data_AF-A0A925EPX8-F1
#
_entry.id   AF-A0A925EPX8-F1
#
_cell.length_a   1.000
_cell.length_b   1.000
_cell.length_c   1.000
_cell.angle_alpha   90.00
_cell.angle_beta   90.00
_cell.angle_gamma   90.00
#
_symmetry.space_group_name_H-M   'P 1'
#
loop_
_entity.id
_entity.type
_entity.pdbx_description
1 polymer ?
#
loop_
_entity_poly.entity_id
_entity_poly.type
_entity_poly.pdbx_seq_one_letter_code
_entity_poly.pdbx_strand_id
1 'polypeptide(L)'
;MSDVSLPADQQEAFTEAVLGGVLKDQEEKGPDLRQVHPKSHALVWGECIVEADLPLALRVGVFAEPKSYPIWARFSNASGIEKRGNLKSDLEPDVRGLAIKLLEVPGQKLTEDEAQTQDFIFLNHPVFIVRDLQGFVNLGLAGSGQADPGILASLAPTFEIIKAATSKSVANPLLIQYWSTTPYKLGSQIIKFSVKPHKQDAIPPAKPTSENYLREAVVHYLTKEGQDASFDFFVQFYID
;
A
#
# COMPACT_ATOMS: atom_id res chain seq x y z
N MET A 1 14.98 22.82 7.23
CA MET A 1 14.97 21.55 6.49
C MET A 1 16.42 21.10 6.42
N SER A 2 16.82 20.10 7.21
CA SER A 2 18.17 19.54 7.09
C SER A 2 18.10 18.46 6.02
N ASP A 3 18.49 18.84 4.82
CA ASP A 3 18.67 17.97 3.67
C ASP A 3 19.95 17.16 3.91
N VAL A 4 19.85 16.12 4.74
CA VAL A 4 20.95 15.18 4.95
C VAL A 4 20.62 13.93 4.15
N SER A 5 20.72 14.04 2.82
CA SER A 5 20.84 12.84 2.00
C SER A 5 22.13 12.14 2.40
N LEU A 6 22.04 10.92 2.92
CA LEU A 6 23.21 10.10 3.18
C LEU A 6 24.04 9.98 1.89
N PRO A 7 25.38 9.93 1.96
CA PRO A 7 26.23 9.59 0.82
C PRO A 7 25.75 8.28 0.14
N ALA A 8 25.89 8.20 -1.19
CA ALA A 8 25.33 7.09 -1.98
C ALA A 8 25.85 5.70 -1.54
N ASP A 9 27.13 5.61 -1.17
CA ASP A 9 27.77 4.42 -0.61
C ASP A 9 27.14 3.99 0.73
N GLN A 10 26.75 4.96 1.56
CA GLN A 10 26.03 4.67 2.79
C GLN A 10 24.60 4.20 2.49
N GLN A 11 23.90 4.84 1.55
CA GLN A 11 22.55 4.40 1.14
C GLN A 11 22.55 2.98 0.59
N GLU A 12 23.55 2.62 -0.22
CA GLU A 12 23.72 1.27 -0.77
C GLU A 12 23.98 0.25 0.35
N ALA A 13 24.93 0.53 1.25
CA ALA A 13 25.19 -0.33 2.40
C ALA A 13 23.95 -0.50 3.30
N PHE A 14 23.15 0.55 3.49
CA PHE A 14 21.89 0.47 4.24
C PHE A 14 20.85 -0.38 3.52
N THR A 15 20.73 -0.22 2.20
CA THR A 15 19.80 -1.00 1.39
C THR A 15 20.14 -2.49 1.47
N GLU A 16 21.42 -2.84 1.32
CA GLU A 16 21.92 -4.21 1.47
C GLU A 16 21.64 -4.80 2.87
N ALA A 17 21.88 -4.01 3.93
CA ALA A 17 21.59 -4.46 5.30
C ALA A 17 20.10 -4.73 5.53
N VAL A 18 19.23 -3.85 5.03
CA VAL A 18 17.77 -4.03 5.11
C VAL A 18 17.35 -5.26 4.31
N LEU A 19 17.83 -5.41 3.07
CA LEU A 19 17.52 -6.56 2.22
C LEU A 19 17.99 -7.87 2.85
N GLY A 20 19.21 -7.93 3.39
CA GLY A 20 19.73 -9.12 4.06
C GLY A 20 18.88 -9.54 5.26
N GLY A 21 18.44 -8.57 6.08
CA GLY A 21 17.51 -8.82 7.17
C GLY A 21 16.15 -9.34 6.70
N VAL A 22 15.60 -8.72 5.64
CA VAL A 22 14.32 -9.12 5.02
C VAL A 22 14.36 -10.55 4.51
N LEU A 23 15.40 -10.90 3.74
CA LEU A 23 15.54 -12.20 3.11
C LEU A 23 15.71 -13.30 4.17
N LYS A 24 16.52 -13.07 5.20
CA LYS A 24 16.68 -14.00 6.32
C LYS A 24 15.35 -14.25 7.03
N ASP A 25 14.59 -13.18 7.32
CA ASP A 25 13.28 -13.30 7.94
C ASP A 25 12.30 -14.10 7.08
N GLN A 26 12.33 -13.91 5.76
CA GLN A 26 11.51 -14.70 4.82
C GLN A 26 11.94 -16.17 4.80
N GLU A 27 13.23 -16.47 4.72
CA GLU A 27 13.75 -17.85 4.77
C GLU A 27 13.26 -18.61 6.02
N GLU A 28 13.27 -17.94 7.18
CA GLU A 28 12.87 -18.55 8.45
C GLU A 28 11.34 -18.69 8.60
N LYS A 29 10.57 -17.67 8.18
CA LYS A 29 9.13 -17.58 8.50
C LYS A 29 8.21 -18.03 7.36
N GLY A 30 8.69 -18.03 6.12
CA GLY A 30 7.93 -18.40 4.93
C GLY A 30 8.51 -17.78 3.67
N PRO A 31 9.40 -18.49 2.94
CA PRO A 31 10.10 -17.93 1.78
C PRO A 31 9.18 -17.62 0.60
N ASP A 32 7.98 -18.20 0.59
CA ASP A 32 6.91 -17.98 -0.38
C ASP A 32 5.96 -16.82 -0.02
N LEU A 33 6.09 -16.26 1.19
CA LEU A 33 5.22 -15.20 1.69
C LEU A 33 5.89 -13.83 1.55
N ARG A 34 5.07 -12.81 1.31
CA ARG A 34 5.55 -11.42 1.35
C ARG A 34 5.95 -11.06 2.78
N GLN A 35 7.11 -10.44 2.96
CA GLN A 35 7.59 -10.02 4.28
C GLN A 35 6.59 -9.11 5.00
N VAL A 36 6.06 -8.13 4.27
CA VAL A 36 4.94 -7.27 4.67
C VAL A 36 3.78 -7.51 3.73
N HIS A 37 2.56 -7.21 4.17
CA HIS A 37 1.37 -7.53 3.41
C HIS A 37 1.19 -9.04 3.05
N PRO A 38 1.53 -10.02 3.93
CA PRO A 38 1.37 -11.45 3.62
C PRO A 38 -0.11 -11.85 3.51
N LYS A 39 -0.98 -11.29 4.36
CA LYS A 39 -2.40 -11.68 4.42
C LYS A 39 -3.19 -11.02 3.29
N SER A 40 -3.52 -11.79 2.26
CA SER A 40 -4.40 -11.38 1.17
C SER A 40 -5.87 -11.58 1.53
N HIS A 41 -6.71 -10.59 1.22
CA HIS A 41 -8.17 -10.69 1.32
C HIS A 41 -8.82 -10.98 -0.02
N ALA A 42 -8.23 -10.47 -1.11
CA ALA A 42 -8.71 -10.72 -2.46
C ALA A 42 -7.60 -10.47 -3.49
N LEU A 43 -7.67 -11.23 -4.59
CA LEU A 43 -7.01 -10.95 -5.85
C LEU A 43 -8.09 -11.00 -6.92
N VAL A 44 -8.48 -9.84 -7.44
CA VAL A 44 -9.62 -9.68 -8.34
C VAL A 44 -9.16 -9.08 -9.66
N TRP A 45 -9.82 -9.49 -10.73
CA TRP A 45 -9.66 -8.88 -12.04
C TRP A 45 -10.70 -7.78 -12.21
N GLY A 46 -10.42 -6.81 -13.07
CA GLY A 46 -11.37 -5.75 -13.42
C GLY A 46 -10.79 -4.85 -14.49
N GLU A 47 -11.26 -3.61 -14.53
CA GLU A 47 -10.82 -2.60 -15.48
C GLU A 47 -10.51 -1.27 -14.78
N CYS A 48 -9.50 -0.56 -15.27
CA CYS A 48 -9.21 0.83 -14.90
C CYS A 48 -9.45 1.71 -16.11
N ILE A 49 -10.43 2.62 -16.00
CA ILE A 49 -10.90 3.43 -17.11
C ILE A 49 -10.30 4.83 -17.00
N VAL A 50 -9.61 5.26 -18.04
CA VAL A 50 -9.16 6.64 -18.23
C VAL A 50 -10.28 7.39 -18.95
N GLU A 51 -10.89 8.34 -18.24
CA GLU A 51 -12.03 9.13 -18.72
C GLU A 51 -11.67 9.98 -19.95
N ALA A 52 -12.64 10.16 -20.85
CA ALA A 52 -12.42 10.89 -22.10
C ALA A 52 -12.17 12.39 -21.91
N ASP A 53 -12.73 12.95 -20.84
CA ASP A 53 -12.78 14.37 -20.52
C ASP A 53 -11.80 14.77 -19.40
N LEU A 54 -10.76 13.96 -19.15
CA LEU A 54 -9.71 14.32 -18.20
C LEU A 54 -9.10 15.70 -18.53
N PRO A 55 -8.91 16.59 -17.53
CA PRO A 55 -8.19 17.84 -17.70
C PRO A 55 -6.83 17.63 -18.38
N LEU A 56 -6.43 18.54 -19.27
CA LEU A 56 -5.18 18.41 -20.04
C LEU A 56 -3.95 18.18 -19.15
N ALA A 57 -3.92 18.79 -17.97
CA ALA A 57 -2.83 18.63 -17.00
C ALA A 57 -2.69 17.20 -16.43
N LEU A 58 -3.74 16.38 -16.51
CA LEU A 58 -3.73 14.99 -16.07
C LEU A 58 -3.41 13.99 -17.18
N ARG A 59 -3.45 14.42 -18.45
CA ARG A 59 -3.23 13.56 -19.63
C ARG A 59 -1.74 13.25 -19.84
N VAL A 60 -1.15 12.47 -18.93
CA VAL A 60 0.27 12.10 -18.97
C VAL A 60 0.45 10.61 -18.71
N GLY A 61 1.37 9.99 -19.46
CA GLY A 61 1.73 8.58 -19.27
C GLY A 61 0.53 7.67 -19.51
N VAL A 62 0.21 6.82 -18.53
CA VAL A 62 -0.94 5.89 -18.62
C VAL A 62 -2.30 6.60 -18.68
N PHE A 63 -2.36 7.91 -18.37
CA PHE A 63 -3.59 8.71 -18.43
C PHE A 63 -3.66 9.58 -19.70
N ALA A 64 -2.71 9.43 -20.63
CA ALA A 64 -2.60 10.31 -21.79
C ALA A 64 -3.82 10.26 -22.73
N GLU A 65 -4.35 9.06 -22.95
CA GLU A 65 -5.46 8.82 -23.86
C GLU A 65 -6.62 8.09 -23.16
N PRO A 66 -7.87 8.34 -23.58
CA PRO A 66 -9.02 7.60 -23.06
C PRO A 66 -8.87 6.12 -23.40
N LYS A 67 -8.82 5.28 -22.38
CA LYS A 67 -8.53 3.84 -22.51
C LYS A 67 -9.00 3.08 -21.27
N SER A 68 -9.49 1.87 -21.47
CA SER A 68 -9.68 0.88 -20.40
C SER A 68 -8.48 -0.06 -20.37
N TYR A 69 -7.82 -0.15 -19.22
CA TYR A 69 -6.76 -1.11 -18.95
C TYR A 69 -7.35 -2.30 -18.17
N PRO A 70 -7.12 -3.56 -18.60
CA PRO A 70 -7.37 -4.70 -17.74
C PRO A 70 -6.50 -4.61 -16.49
N ILE A 71 -7.03 -4.96 -15.32
CA ILE A 71 -6.28 -4.88 -14.06
C ILE A 71 -6.33 -6.16 -13.25
N TRP A 72 -5.28 -6.37 -12.47
CA TRP A 72 -5.34 -7.15 -11.24
C TRP A 72 -5.31 -6.21 -10.03
N ALA A 73 -6.23 -6.37 -9.09
CA ALA A 73 -6.23 -5.65 -7.82
C ALA A 73 -6.10 -6.62 -6.64
N ARG A 74 -5.24 -6.29 -5.68
CA ARG A 74 -4.98 -7.10 -4.48
C ARG A 74 -5.20 -6.31 -3.21
N PHE A 75 -6.03 -6.85 -2.32
CA PHE A 75 -6.31 -6.29 -0.99
C PHE A 75 -5.59 -7.09 0.09
N SER A 76 -5.01 -6.43 1.09
CA SER A 76 -4.16 -7.08 2.10
C SER A 76 -4.07 -6.33 3.44
N ASN A 77 -3.53 -7.01 4.46
CA ASN A 77 -3.13 -6.41 5.75
C ASN A 77 -1.61 -6.33 5.87
N ALA A 78 -1.08 -5.21 6.37
CA ALA A 78 0.35 -4.89 6.32
C ALA A 78 1.25 -5.69 7.26
N SER A 79 0.75 -6.09 8.43
CA SER A 79 1.57 -6.74 9.46
C SER A 79 2.31 -7.96 8.91
N GLY A 80 3.56 -8.13 9.34
CA GLY A 80 4.42 -9.20 8.86
C GLY A 80 3.98 -10.60 9.28
N ILE A 81 4.80 -11.59 8.93
CA ILE A 81 4.52 -12.99 9.22
C ILE A 81 4.76 -13.28 10.70
N GLU A 82 3.72 -13.72 11.43
CA GLU A 82 3.88 -14.23 12.80
C GLU A 82 4.46 -15.64 12.77
N LYS A 83 3.80 -16.56 12.05
CA LYS A 83 4.27 -17.91 11.76
C LYS A 83 3.65 -18.44 10.48
N ARG A 84 4.32 -19.36 9.77
CA ARG A 84 3.71 -20.02 8.60
C ARG A 84 2.35 -20.65 8.96
N GLY A 85 1.35 -20.35 8.14
CA GLY A 85 -0.03 -20.82 8.34
C GLY A 85 -0.82 -20.06 9.41
N ASN A 86 -0.18 -19.13 10.13
CA ASN A 86 -0.82 -18.27 11.13
C ASN A 86 -0.44 -16.81 10.85
N LEU A 87 -1.27 -16.15 10.04
CA LEU A 87 -1.11 -14.72 9.75
C LEU A 87 -1.93 -13.92 10.75
N LYS A 88 -1.50 -12.70 11.04
CA LYS A 88 -2.16 -11.82 12.01
C LYS A 88 -3.68 -11.74 11.77
N SER A 89 -4.43 -11.89 12.86
CA SER A 89 -5.89 -11.83 12.84
C SER A 89 -6.41 -10.50 12.31
N ASP A 90 -7.54 -10.52 11.58
CA ASP A 90 -8.21 -9.29 11.12
C ASP A 90 -8.81 -8.49 12.29
N LEU A 91 -9.00 -9.14 13.44
CA LEU A 91 -9.49 -8.54 14.68
C LEU A 91 -8.48 -7.56 15.29
N GLU A 92 -7.21 -7.68 14.89
CA GLU A 92 -6.15 -6.81 15.37
C GLU A 92 -6.04 -5.53 14.51
N PRO A 93 -5.67 -4.38 15.12
CA PRO A 93 -5.34 -3.16 14.39
C PRO A 93 -4.23 -3.40 13.37
N ASP A 94 -4.46 -2.94 12.14
CA ASP A 94 -3.49 -3.05 11.05
C ASP A 94 -3.73 -2.00 9.95
N VAL A 95 -2.68 -1.76 9.17
CA VAL A 95 -2.76 -0.99 7.93
C VAL A 95 -3.32 -1.90 6.84
N ARG A 96 -4.23 -1.36 6.03
CA ARG A 96 -4.83 -2.08 4.91
C ARG A 96 -4.18 -1.60 3.62
N GLY A 97 -3.80 -2.53 2.75
CA GLY A 97 -3.18 -2.27 1.46
C GLY A 97 -4.09 -2.61 0.29
N LEU A 98 -3.96 -1.81 -0.77
CA LEU A 98 -4.53 -2.05 -2.10
C LEU A 98 -3.42 -1.87 -3.13
N ALA A 99 -3.14 -2.91 -3.92
CA ALA A 99 -2.25 -2.83 -5.06
C ALA A 99 -3.06 -3.03 -6.35
N ILE A 100 -2.90 -2.13 -7.32
CA ILE A 100 -3.54 -2.21 -8.63
C ILE A 100 -2.44 -2.34 -9.68
N LYS A 101 -2.46 -3.41 -10.46
CA LYS A 101 -1.58 -3.63 -11.62
C LYS A 101 -2.38 -3.40 -12.88
N LEU A 102 -2.04 -2.37 -13.64
CA LEU A 102 -2.50 -2.21 -15.02
C LEU A 102 -1.77 -3.18 -15.92
N LEU A 103 -2.50 -3.83 -16.82
CA LEU A 103 -1.97 -4.69 -17.87
C LEU A 103 -1.98 -3.94 -19.20
N GLU A 104 -1.22 -4.43 -20.18
CA GLU A 104 -1.17 -3.87 -21.54
C GLU A 104 -0.77 -2.38 -21.59
N VAL A 105 0.20 -2.02 -20.74
CA VAL A 105 0.80 -0.70 -20.68
C VAL A 105 2.06 -0.68 -21.57
N PRO A 106 2.01 -0.07 -22.77
CA PRO A 106 3.17 0.02 -23.64
C PRO A 106 4.21 1.02 -23.10
N GLY A 107 5.36 1.11 -23.78
CA GLY A 107 6.43 2.06 -23.46
C GLY A 107 7.59 1.47 -22.67
N GLN A 108 8.66 2.25 -22.56
CA GLN A 108 9.87 1.86 -21.83
C GLN A 108 9.57 1.68 -20.33
N LYS A 109 10.08 0.58 -19.75
CA LYS A 109 9.97 0.28 -18.33
C LYS A 109 11.23 0.68 -17.58
N LEU A 110 11.09 0.89 -16.27
CA LEU A 110 12.20 1.26 -15.42
C LEU A 110 13.16 0.09 -15.21
N THR A 111 12.62 -1.12 -15.09
CA THR A 111 13.40 -2.35 -14.96
C THR A 111 13.26 -3.19 -16.23
N GLU A 112 14.28 -4.00 -16.53
CA GLU A 112 14.32 -4.83 -17.74
C GLU A 112 13.36 -6.02 -17.67
N ASP A 113 12.99 -6.44 -16.45
CA ASP A 113 12.13 -7.59 -16.17
C ASP A 113 10.64 -7.23 -16.01
N GLU A 114 10.30 -5.94 -15.97
CA GLU A 114 8.90 -5.52 -15.91
C GLU A 114 8.21 -5.73 -17.26
N ALA A 115 7.04 -6.35 -17.20
CA ALA A 115 6.23 -6.61 -18.38
C ALA A 115 5.55 -5.31 -18.89
N GLN A 116 4.65 -5.42 -19.87
CA GLN A 116 3.82 -4.31 -20.34
C GLN A 116 2.76 -3.92 -19.27
N THR A 117 3.20 -3.41 -18.13
CA THR A 117 2.40 -3.19 -16.92
C THR A 117 2.73 -1.85 -16.26
N GLN A 118 1.90 -1.44 -15.30
CA GLN A 118 2.15 -0.34 -14.37
C GLN A 118 1.47 -0.67 -13.04
N ASP A 119 2.23 -0.55 -11.94
CA ASP A 119 1.71 -0.81 -10.60
C ASP A 119 1.42 0.48 -9.85
N PHE A 120 0.29 0.52 -9.16
CA PHE A 120 -0.08 1.53 -8.19
C PHE A 120 -0.29 0.87 -6.83
N ILE A 121 0.46 1.33 -5.84
CA ILE A 121 0.44 0.78 -4.48
C ILE A 121 -0.16 1.81 -3.54
N PHE A 122 -1.17 1.40 -2.77
CA PHE A 122 -1.91 2.25 -1.87
C PHE A 122 -2.05 1.64 -0.47
N LEU A 123 -2.16 2.51 0.53
CA LEU A 123 -2.48 2.18 1.91
C LEU A 123 -3.72 2.96 2.36
N ASN A 124 -4.38 2.48 3.42
CA ASN A 124 -5.55 3.14 4.00
C ASN A 124 -5.22 4.39 4.85
N HIS A 125 -4.05 5.02 4.66
CA HIS A 125 -3.66 6.26 5.34
C HIS A 125 -2.87 7.18 4.40
N PRO A 126 -3.10 8.52 4.39
CA PRO A 126 -2.53 9.43 3.39
C PRO A 126 -1.04 9.78 3.56
N VAL A 127 -0.43 9.40 4.67
CA VAL A 127 0.96 9.73 5.03
C VAL A 127 1.76 8.44 5.23
N PHE A 128 2.95 8.37 4.67
CA PHE A 128 3.82 7.21 4.88
C PHE A 128 4.44 7.25 6.28
N ILE A 129 4.70 6.08 6.87
CA ILE A 129 5.11 5.93 8.27
C ILE A 129 6.50 6.51 8.58
N VAL A 130 7.37 6.59 7.57
CA VAL A 130 8.72 7.15 7.66
C VAL A 130 8.96 8.14 6.54
N ARG A 131 9.89 9.09 6.75
CA ARG A 131 10.17 10.17 5.80
C ARG A 131 11.33 9.89 4.85
N ASP A 132 12.24 9.02 5.27
CA ASP A 132 13.49 8.70 4.58
C ASP A 132 13.97 7.29 4.93
N LEU A 133 15.07 6.87 4.29
CA LEU A 133 15.68 5.56 4.51
C LEU A 133 16.17 5.37 5.95
N GLN A 134 16.72 6.43 6.58
CA GLN A 134 17.21 6.34 7.95
C GLN A 134 16.06 6.07 8.92
N GLY A 135 14.90 6.69 8.72
CA GLY A 135 13.68 6.41 9.46
C GLY A 135 13.22 4.96 9.31
N PHE A 136 13.35 4.39 8.11
CA PHE A 136 13.04 2.98 7.87
C PHE A 136 14.00 2.04 8.64
N VAL A 137 15.31 2.32 8.60
CA VAL A 137 16.32 1.57 9.37
C VAL A 137 16.04 1.68 10.86
N ASN A 138 15.80 2.89 11.36
CA ASN A 138 15.49 3.14 12.76
C ASN A 138 14.24 2.36 13.21
N LEU A 139 13.19 2.33 12.37
CA LEU A 139 11.98 1.56 12.63
C LEU A 139 12.26 0.05 12.66
N GLY A 140 13.13 -0.45 11.78
CA GLY A 140 13.59 -1.84 11.80
C GLY A 140 14.34 -2.19 13.10
N LEU A 141 15.28 -1.34 13.52
CA LEU A 141 16.00 -1.49 14.80
C LEU A 141 15.06 -1.46 16.00
N ALA A 142 14.03 -0.62 15.97
CA ALA A 142 13.01 -0.60 17.03
C ALA A 142 12.19 -1.90 17.04
N GLY A 143 11.80 -2.40 15.87
CA GLY A 143 11.07 -3.66 15.72
C GLY A 143 11.87 -4.90 16.16
N SER A 144 13.21 -4.88 16.01
CA SER A 144 14.10 -5.95 16.45
C SER A 144 14.55 -5.84 17.92
N GLY A 145 14.14 -4.78 18.63
CA GLY A 145 14.57 -4.51 20.00
C GLY A 145 16.01 -4.00 20.13
N GLN A 146 16.61 -3.54 19.04
CA GLN A 146 18.00 -3.05 18.97
C GLN A 146 18.11 -1.51 19.00
N ALA A 147 16.99 -0.80 19.02
CA ALA A 147 16.98 0.66 19.09
C ALA A 147 17.40 1.18 20.47
N ASP A 148 18.33 2.13 20.49
CA ASP A 148 18.66 2.90 21.68
C ASP A 148 17.56 3.94 21.99
N PRO A 149 17.57 4.58 23.20
CA PRO A 149 16.57 5.58 23.55
C PRO A 149 16.50 6.80 22.61
N GLY A 150 17.60 7.16 21.95
CA GLY A 150 17.64 8.26 20.99
C GLY A 150 16.92 7.90 19.69
N ILE A 151 17.13 6.68 19.18
CA ILE A 151 16.41 6.13 18.03
C ILE A 151 14.92 6.05 18.35
N LEU A 152 14.54 5.52 19.51
CA LEU A 152 13.13 5.44 19.92
C LEU A 152 12.48 6.83 20.01
N ALA A 153 13.17 7.82 20.56
CA ALA A 153 12.68 9.20 20.61
C ALA A 153 12.49 9.78 19.20
N SER A 154 13.39 9.49 18.25
CA SER A 154 13.28 9.94 16.85
C SER A 154 12.05 9.37 16.12
N LEU A 155 11.56 8.20 16.55
CA LEU A 155 10.43 7.50 15.96
C LEU A 155 9.06 7.92 16.53
N ALA A 156 9.01 8.86 17.48
CA ALA A 156 7.74 9.31 18.05
C ALA A 156 6.71 9.76 16.97
N PRO A 157 7.08 10.55 15.94
CA PRO A 157 6.15 10.88 14.85
C PRO A 157 5.70 9.66 14.05
N THR A 158 6.60 8.70 13.82
CA THR A 158 6.31 7.44 13.12
C THR A 158 5.27 6.61 13.89
N PHE A 159 5.40 6.49 15.21
CA PHE A 159 4.43 5.76 16.03
C PHE A 159 3.05 6.42 16.05
N GLU A 160 2.97 7.75 16.05
CA GLU A 160 1.68 8.45 15.93
C GLU A 160 1.01 8.20 14.56
N ILE A 161 1.79 8.19 13.47
CA ILE A 161 1.27 7.84 12.14
C ILE A 161 0.79 6.39 12.10
N ILE A 162 1.57 5.45 12.62
CA ILE A 162 1.19 4.02 12.70
C ILE A 162 -0.11 3.86 13.50
N LYS A 163 -0.22 4.53 14.65
CA LYS A 163 -1.43 4.51 15.48
C LYS A 163 -2.64 5.04 14.70
N ALA A 164 -2.50 6.18 14.03
CA ALA A 164 -3.57 6.77 13.22
C ALA A 164 -3.95 5.93 11.99
N ALA A 165 -3.01 5.19 11.41
CA ALA A 165 -3.25 4.33 10.27
C ALA A 165 -3.96 3.02 10.68
N THR A 166 -3.59 2.45 11.82
CA THR A 166 -4.11 1.16 12.33
C THR A 166 -5.40 1.29 13.14
N SER A 167 -5.71 2.46 13.70
CA SER A 167 -6.92 2.69 14.52
C SER A 167 -8.22 2.79 13.73
N LYS A 168 -8.17 2.73 12.40
CA LYS A 168 -9.36 2.83 11.55
C LYS A 168 -10.14 1.51 11.59
N SER A 169 -11.41 1.59 11.98
CA SER A 169 -12.33 0.45 11.85
C SER A 169 -12.59 0.18 10.37
N VAL A 170 -12.44 -1.07 9.95
CA VAL A 170 -12.70 -1.51 8.58
C VAL A 170 -13.58 -2.75 8.66
N ALA A 171 -14.78 -2.69 8.08
CA ALA A 171 -15.67 -3.85 7.96
C ALA A 171 -15.45 -4.57 6.64
N ASN A 172 -15.25 -3.82 5.56
CA ASN A 172 -14.97 -4.37 4.24
C ASN A 172 -13.87 -3.56 3.54
N PRO A 173 -12.73 -4.18 3.15
CA PRO A 173 -11.66 -3.46 2.49
C PRO A 173 -12.04 -2.93 1.09
N LEU A 174 -13.11 -3.43 0.47
CA LEU A 174 -13.63 -2.88 -0.79
C LEU A 174 -14.31 -1.52 -0.62
N LEU A 175 -14.60 -1.10 0.61
CA LEU A 175 -15.45 0.05 0.90
C LEU A 175 -14.72 1.17 1.66
N ILE A 176 -13.38 1.11 1.72
CA ILE A 176 -12.54 2.17 2.29
C ILE A 176 -11.71 2.89 1.23
N GLN A 177 -11.36 4.15 1.51
CA GLN A 177 -10.45 4.93 0.68
C GLN A 177 -8.99 4.52 0.92
N TYR A 178 -8.20 4.57 -0.14
CA TYR A 178 -6.76 4.34 -0.11
C TYR A 178 -5.98 5.51 -0.74
N TRP A 179 -4.71 5.63 -0.37
CA TRP A 179 -3.79 6.70 -0.80
C TRP A 179 -2.44 6.12 -1.18
N SER A 180 -1.77 6.74 -2.15
CA SER A 180 -0.40 6.36 -2.54
C SER A 180 0.61 6.61 -1.42
N THR A 181 0.23 7.44 -0.43
CA THR A 181 1.01 7.84 0.76
C THR A 181 2.22 8.73 0.45
N THR A 182 2.98 8.38 -0.59
CA THR A 182 4.14 9.09 -1.11
C THR A 182 3.76 9.94 -2.34
N PRO A 183 4.52 11.02 -2.61
CA PRO A 183 4.34 11.83 -3.81
C PRO A 183 4.95 11.18 -5.06
N TYR A 184 4.38 11.51 -6.22
CA TYR A 184 4.81 11.08 -7.55
C TYR A 184 4.99 12.29 -8.45
N LYS A 185 5.74 12.11 -9.54
CA LYS A 185 5.85 13.08 -10.63
C LYS A 185 4.92 12.68 -11.77
N LEU A 186 3.97 13.55 -12.13
CA LEU A 186 3.10 13.39 -13.29
C LEU A 186 3.39 14.51 -14.28
N GLY A 187 4.18 14.19 -15.31
CA GLY A 187 4.68 15.20 -16.24
C GLY A 187 5.60 16.19 -15.53
N SER A 188 5.20 17.46 -15.46
CA SER A 188 5.91 18.49 -14.69
C SER A 188 5.39 18.69 -13.26
N GLN A 189 4.31 18.00 -12.88
CA GLN A 189 3.59 18.24 -11.63
C GLN A 189 3.99 17.26 -10.52
N ILE A 190 3.98 17.72 -9.28
CA ILE A 190 4.06 16.88 -8.08
C ILE A 190 2.64 16.53 -7.66
N ILE A 191 2.38 15.24 -7.46
CA ILE A 191 1.04 14.73 -7.17
C ILE A 191 1.05 13.66 -6.08
N LYS A 192 -0.13 13.38 -5.53
CA LYS A 192 -0.44 12.10 -4.86
C LYS A 192 -1.64 11.45 -5.53
N PHE A 193 -1.73 10.12 -5.44
CA PHE A 193 -2.90 9.38 -5.89
C PHE A 193 -3.79 8.99 -4.71
N SER A 194 -5.08 8.86 -4.96
CA SER A 194 -6.03 8.24 -4.03
C SER A 194 -7.10 7.49 -4.81
N VAL A 195 -7.56 6.38 -4.26
CA VAL A 195 -8.72 5.65 -4.80
C VAL A 195 -9.82 5.62 -3.76
N LYS A 196 -11.00 6.12 -4.12
CA LYS A 196 -12.13 6.23 -3.20
C LYS A 196 -13.28 5.34 -3.70
N PRO A 197 -13.84 4.49 -2.85
CA PRO A 197 -14.93 3.62 -3.26
C PRO A 197 -16.22 4.44 -3.46
N HIS A 198 -17.04 4.00 -4.41
CA HIS A 198 -18.37 4.60 -4.66
C HIS A 198 -19.33 4.38 -3.49
N LYS A 199 -19.18 3.25 -2.79
CA LYS A 199 -19.92 2.93 -1.58
C LYS A 199 -19.01 3.11 -0.36
N GLN A 200 -19.59 3.57 0.73
CA GLN A 200 -18.86 3.76 1.98
C GLN A 200 -18.99 2.54 2.87
N ASP A 201 -17.90 2.24 3.58
CA ASP A 201 -17.89 1.20 4.59
C ASP A 201 -18.88 1.55 5.70
N ALA A 202 -19.66 0.56 6.12
CA ALA A 202 -20.61 0.72 7.21
C ALA A 202 -20.06 0.05 8.45
N ILE A 203 -20.18 0.72 9.60
CA ILE A 203 -19.81 0.11 10.89
C ILE A 203 -20.76 -1.09 11.09
N PRO A 204 -20.24 -2.31 11.25
CA PRO A 204 -21.08 -3.47 11.40
C PRO A 204 -21.79 -3.41 12.77
N PRO A 205 -23.04 -3.89 12.86
CA PRO A 205 -23.84 -3.79 14.09
C PRO A 205 -23.27 -4.61 15.25
N ALA A 206 -22.46 -5.63 14.94
CA ALA A 206 -21.72 -6.43 15.91
C ALA A 206 -20.25 -6.49 15.52
N LYS A 207 -19.37 -6.60 16.52
CA LYS A 207 -17.94 -6.83 16.26
C LYS A 207 -17.77 -8.19 15.56
N PRO A 208 -17.00 -8.25 14.47
CA PRO A 208 -16.63 -9.52 13.87
C PRO A 208 -15.91 -10.42 14.87
N THR A 209 -16.07 -11.73 14.73
CA THR A 209 -15.42 -12.74 15.59
C THR A 209 -14.45 -13.63 14.83
N SER A 210 -14.53 -13.67 13.51
CA SER A 210 -13.62 -14.44 12.67
C SER A 210 -12.28 -13.73 12.54
N GLU A 211 -11.18 -14.47 12.65
CA GLU A 211 -9.84 -13.95 12.37
C GLU A 211 -9.63 -13.60 10.88
N ASN A 212 -10.56 -14.01 10.01
CA ASN A 212 -10.53 -13.76 8.56
C ASN A 212 -11.74 -12.95 8.08
N TYR A 213 -12.39 -12.19 8.96
CA TYR A 213 -13.66 -11.53 8.64
C TYR A 213 -13.54 -10.56 7.45
N LEU A 214 -12.37 -9.97 7.18
CA LEU A 214 -12.21 -9.06 6.03
C LEU A 214 -12.31 -9.84 4.72
N ARG A 215 -11.70 -11.03 4.64
CA ARG A 215 -11.85 -11.93 3.49
C ARG A 215 -13.29 -12.40 3.35
N GLU A 216 -13.93 -12.77 4.46
CA GLU A 216 -15.34 -13.19 4.46
C GLU A 216 -16.25 -12.07 3.95
N ALA A 217 -16.02 -10.83 4.38
CA ALA A 217 -16.75 -9.65 3.91
C ALA A 217 -16.57 -9.42 2.41
N VAL A 218 -15.34 -9.57 1.88
CA VAL A 218 -15.09 -9.46 0.43
C VAL A 218 -15.82 -10.56 -0.34
N VAL A 219 -15.73 -11.82 0.10
CA VAL A 219 -16.43 -12.94 -0.55
C VAL A 219 -17.94 -12.76 -0.51
N HIS A 220 -18.48 -12.29 0.62
CA HIS A 220 -19.90 -12.00 0.75
C HIS A 220 -20.33 -10.93 -0.26
N TYR A 221 -19.64 -9.79 -0.28
CA TYR A 221 -19.96 -8.65 -1.15
C TYR A 221 -19.88 -9.02 -2.65
N LEU A 222 -18.75 -9.59 -3.10
CA LEU A 222 -18.53 -9.86 -4.53
C LEU A 222 -19.29 -11.08 -5.04
N THR A 223 -19.45 -12.13 -4.22
CA THR A 223 -19.97 -13.43 -4.68
C THR A 223 -21.36 -13.75 -4.15
N LYS A 224 -21.68 -13.41 -2.90
CA LYS A 224 -23.00 -13.74 -2.32
C LYS A 224 -24.04 -12.67 -2.65
N GLU A 225 -23.66 -11.41 -2.57
CA GLU A 225 -24.51 -10.28 -2.96
C GLU A 225 -24.38 -9.93 -4.45
N GLY A 226 -23.36 -10.45 -5.12
CA GLY A 226 -23.10 -10.20 -6.55
C GLY A 226 -22.86 -8.73 -6.88
N GLN A 227 -22.25 -7.98 -5.96
CA GLN A 227 -21.99 -6.56 -6.12
C GLN A 227 -20.63 -6.32 -6.76
N ASP A 228 -20.54 -5.29 -7.61
CA ASP A 228 -19.26 -4.79 -8.08
C ASP A 228 -18.61 -3.86 -7.03
N ALA A 229 -17.28 -3.90 -6.99
CA ALA A 229 -16.47 -2.94 -6.25
C ALA A 229 -15.94 -1.88 -7.22
N SER A 230 -16.44 -0.65 -7.06
CA SER A 230 -16.12 0.47 -7.96
C SER A 230 -15.44 1.59 -7.18
N PHE A 231 -14.40 2.17 -7.77
CA PHE A 231 -13.60 3.22 -7.18
C PHE A 231 -13.38 4.36 -8.17
N ASP A 232 -13.40 5.58 -7.67
CA ASP A 232 -12.89 6.75 -8.38
C ASP A 232 -11.38 6.86 -8.12
N PHE A 233 -10.61 7.03 -9.19
CA PHE A 233 -9.16 7.25 -9.13
C PHE A 233 -8.86 8.74 -9.18
N PHE A 234 -8.36 9.29 -8.07
CA PHE A 234 -8.06 10.71 -7.90
C PHE A 234 -6.57 11.00 -8.02
N VAL A 235 -6.30 12.16 -8.61
CA VAL A 235 -4.99 12.83 -8.60
C VAL A 235 -5.10 14.11 -7.77
N GLN A 236 -4.29 14.21 -6.72
CA GLN A 236 -4.16 15.42 -5.92
C GLN A 236 -2.89 16.15 -6.32
N PHE A 237 -3.02 17.36 -6.87
CA PHE A 237 -1.88 18.24 -7.15
C PHE A 237 -1.30 18.82 -5.86
N TYR A 238 0.01 18.93 -5.81
CA TYR A 238 0.69 19.78 -4.85
C TYR A 238 0.42 21.25 -5.18
N ILE A 239 0.14 22.05 -4.14
CA ILE A 239 -0.10 23.49 -4.22
C ILE A 239 0.84 24.11 -3.18
N ASP A 240 1.60 25.12 -3.60
CA ASP A 240 2.50 25.90 -2.73
C ASP A 240 1.75 26.76 -1.69
#